data_AF-A0A5K1H114-F1
#
_entry.id   AF-A0A5K1H114-F1
#
_cell.length_a   1.000
_cell.length_b   1.000
_cell.length_c   1.000
_cell.angle_alpha   90.00
_cell.angle_beta   90.00
_cell.angle_gamma   90.00
#
_symmetry.space_group_name_H-M   'P 1'
#
loop_
_entity.id
_entity.type
_entity.pdbx_description
1 polymer ?
#
loop_
_entity_poly.entity_id
_entity_poly.type
_entity_poly.pdbx_seq_one_letter_code
_entity_poly.pdbx_strand_id
1 'polypeptide(L)'
;PIEKMKLMGDTLSKSRMRLHDCGLVTQKLRAMLQAADEQVRSLKKQSIFLSQLAAKTIPNAIHCLSMRLAIAYYLLPPEKRKFPNTEKLEDPTLYHYALFSDNVLAASVVVNSTIMNAK
;
A
#
# COMPACT_ATOMS: atom_id res chain seq x y z
N PRO A 1 -14.85 65.70 25.99
CA PRO A 1 -14.07 65.45 24.74
C PRO A 1 -12.80 64.60 24.97
N ILE A 2 -11.93 65.01 25.89
CA ILE A 2 -10.65 64.34 26.21
C ILE A 2 -10.85 62.93 26.79
N GLU A 3 -11.85 62.75 27.64
CA GLU A 3 -12.14 61.47 28.29
C GLU A 3 -12.62 60.39 27.30
N LYS A 4 -13.44 60.78 26.31
CA LYS A 4 -13.83 59.88 25.20
C LYS A 4 -12.63 59.44 24.36
N MET A 5 -11.66 60.34 24.13
CA MET A 5 -10.43 60.00 23.39
C MET A 5 -9.57 58.99 24.16
N LYS A 6 -9.49 59.11 25.50
CA LYS A 6 -8.80 58.12 26.35
C LYS A 6 -9.47 56.75 26.30
N LEU A 7 -10.79 56.69 26.47
CA LEU A 7 -11.58 55.44 26.37
C LEU A 7 -11.43 54.76 25.01
N MET A 8 -11.41 55.54 23.93
CA MET A 8 -11.21 55.02 22.58
C MET A 8 -9.77 54.49 22.39
N GLY A 9 -8.77 55.20 22.90
CA GLY A 9 -7.37 54.73 22.92
C GLY A 9 -7.18 53.42 23.69
N ASP A 10 -7.76 53.30 24.88
CA ASP A 10 -7.70 52.09 25.70
C ASP A 10 -8.37 50.90 25.02
N THR A 11 -9.50 51.13 24.36
CA THR A 11 -10.24 50.08 23.63
C THR A 11 -9.43 49.58 22.42
N LEU A 12 -8.82 50.50 21.66
CA LEU A 12 -7.95 50.17 20.53
C LEU A 12 -6.66 49.44 20.97
N SER A 13 -6.10 49.82 22.12
CA SER A 13 -4.93 49.14 22.68
C SER A 13 -5.26 47.70 23.10
N LYS A 14 -6.39 47.50 23.79
CA LYS A 14 -6.87 46.17 24.19
C LYS A 14 -7.21 45.28 22.99
N SER A 15 -7.84 45.83 21.94
CA SER A 15 -8.15 45.07 20.73
C SER A 15 -6.88 44.69 19.95
N ARG A 16 -5.92 45.61 19.84
CA ARG A 16 -4.61 45.35 19.23
C ARG A 16 -3.86 44.22 19.94
N MET A 17 -3.86 44.22 21.27
CA MET A 17 -3.24 43.16 22.08
C MET A 17 -3.88 41.79 21.86
N ARG A 18 -5.21 41.72 21.72
CA ARG A 18 -5.91 40.46 21.36
C ARG A 18 -5.65 40.01 19.93
N LEU A 19 -5.47 40.94 18.99
CA LEU A 19 -5.12 40.63 17.59
C LEU A 19 -3.68 40.12 17.45
N HIS A 20 -2.76 40.53 18.33
CA HIS A 20 -1.39 40.00 18.36
C HIS A 20 -1.33 38.49 18.68
N ASP A 21 -2.36 37.93 19.32
CA ASP A 21 -2.47 36.50 19.61
C ASP A 21 -2.86 35.67 18.37
N CYS A 22 -3.36 36.30 17.30
CA CYS A 22 -3.69 35.64 16.04
C CYS A 22 -2.44 35.04 15.35
N GLY A 23 -1.28 35.68 15.51
CA GLY A 23 0.00 35.16 15.03
C GLY A 23 0.40 33.86 15.72
N LEU A 24 0.22 33.80 17.05
CA LEU A 24 0.48 32.60 17.86
C LEU A 24 -0.49 31.47 17.53
N VAL A 25 -1.78 31.78 17.38
CA VAL A 25 -2.80 30.81 16.95
C VAL A 25 -2.49 30.28 15.55
N THR A 26 -2.14 31.16 14.61
CA THR A 26 -1.77 30.78 13.23
C THR A 26 -0.51 29.90 13.22
N GLN A 27 0.50 30.24 14.02
CA GLN A 27 1.72 29.46 14.13
C GLN A 27 1.44 28.08 14.75
N LYS A 28 0.59 28.02 15.79
CA LYS A 28 0.17 26.77 16.42
C LYS A 28 -0.62 25.89 15.46
N LEU A 29 -1.59 26.45 14.74
CA LEU A 29 -2.35 25.73 13.71
C LEU A 29 -1.45 25.20 12.60
N ARG A 30 -0.47 26.00 12.15
CA ARG A 30 0.51 25.57 11.15
C ARG A 30 1.37 24.42 11.66
N ALA A 31 1.86 24.50 12.89
CA ALA A 31 2.64 23.43 13.50
C ALA A 31 1.80 22.14 13.65
N MET A 32 0.53 22.25 14.05
CA MET A 32 -0.39 21.11 14.13
C MET A 32 -0.65 20.50 12.75
N LEU A 33 -0.83 21.33 11.70
CA LEU A 33 -1.01 20.86 10.33
C LEU A 33 0.23 20.10 9.82
N GLN A 34 1.42 20.64 10.05
CA GLN A 34 2.67 19.98 9.69
C GLN A 34 2.85 18.65 10.41
N ALA A 35 2.57 18.60 11.71
CA ALA A 35 2.61 17.37 12.48
C ALA A 35 1.62 16.31 11.97
N ALA A 36 0.40 16.73 11.63
CA ALA A 36 -0.61 15.84 11.05
C ALA A 36 -0.19 15.33 9.65
N ASP A 37 0.37 16.18 8.80
CA ASP A 37 0.88 15.77 7.47
C ASP A 37 2.03 14.76 7.60
N GLU A 38 2.98 14.99 8.52
CA GLU A 38 4.06 14.06 8.83
C GLU A 38 3.52 12.69 9.30
N GLN A 39 2.50 12.70 10.16
CA GLN A 39 1.83 11.49 10.64
C GLN A 39 1.14 10.73 9.49
N VAL A 40 0.41 11.42 8.62
CA VAL A 40 -0.24 10.82 7.44
C VAL A 40 0.81 10.23 6.49
N ARG A 41 1.92 10.95 6.23
CA ARG A 41 3.02 10.45 5.40
C ARG A 41 3.64 9.18 5.99
N SER A 42 3.86 9.15 7.30
CA SER A 42 4.39 7.98 8.02
C SER A 42 3.45 6.77 7.90
N LEU A 43 2.15 6.97 8.17
CA LEU A 43 1.14 5.92 8.04
C LEU A 43 1.01 5.40 6.61
N LYS A 44 1.07 6.29 5.62
CA LYS A 44 1.05 5.90 4.20
C LYS A 44 2.25 5.03 3.84
N LYS A 45 3.45 5.36 4.32
CA LYS A 45 4.65 4.51 4.12
C LYS A 45 4.45 3.12 4.73
N GLN A 46 3.93 3.04 5.95
CA GLN A 46 3.64 1.76 6.62
C GLN A 46 2.57 0.96 5.87
N SER A 47 1.49 1.60 5.42
CA SER A 47 0.42 0.95 4.64
C SER A 47 0.96 0.37 3.33
N ILE A 48 1.77 1.13 2.58
CA ILE A 48 2.40 0.63 1.36
C ILE A 48 3.31 -0.58 1.66
N PHE A 49 4.12 -0.50 2.72
CA PHE A 49 4.99 -1.61 3.13
C PHE A 49 4.19 -2.87 3.48
N LEU A 50 3.13 -2.73 4.28
CA LEU A 50 2.30 -3.86 4.70
C LEU A 50 1.54 -4.48 3.52
N SER A 51 1.02 -3.66 2.60
CA SER A 51 0.37 -4.16 1.38
C SER A 51 1.36 -4.93 0.50
N GLN A 52 2.58 -4.42 0.33
CA GLN A 52 3.63 -5.12 -0.41
C GLN A 52 4.06 -6.41 0.28
N LEU A 53 4.15 -6.39 1.61
CA LEU A 53 4.49 -7.57 2.39
C LEU A 53 3.40 -8.64 2.21
N ALA A 54 2.13 -8.28 2.40
CA ALA A 54 0.99 -9.20 2.24
C ALA A 54 0.93 -9.81 0.83
N ALA A 55 1.22 -9.02 -0.22
CA ALA A 55 1.26 -9.51 -1.60
C ALA A 55 2.43 -10.47 -1.89
N LYS A 56 3.54 -10.37 -1.15
CA LYS A 56 4.74 -11.20 -1.35
C LYS A 56 4.79 -12.42 -0.43
N THR A 57 4.16 -12.34 0.74
CA THR A 57 4.16 -13.43 1.73
C THR A 57 3.22 -14.55 1.30
N ILE A 58 3.65 -15.78 1.54
CA ILE A 58 2.78 -16.94 1.40
C ILE A 58 1.84 -16.98 2.63
N PRO A 59 0.51 -16.97 2.44
CA PRO A 59 -0.42 -17.06 3.55
C PRO A 59 -0.17 -18.32 4.41
N ASN A 60 -0.26 -18.17 5.73
CA ASN A 60 -0.05 -19.28 6.67
C ASN A 60 -0.92 -20.51 6.36
N ALA A 61 -2.14 -20.31 5.87
CA ALA A 61 -3.07 -21.37 5.49
C ALA A 61 -2.51 -22.33 4.42
N ILE A 62 -1.64 -21.85 3.52
CA ILE A 62 -1.01 -22.67 2.48
C ILE A 62 0.50 -22.85 2.69
N HIS A 63 1.07 -22.30 3.77
CA HIS A 63 2.51 -22.32 4.03
C HIS A 63 3.10 -23.74 4.00
N CYS A 64 2.48 -24.68 4.72
CA CYS A 64 2.94 -26.07 4.74
C CYS A 64 2.85 -26.74 3.36
N LEU A 65 1.79 -26.45 2.60
CA LEU A 65 1.63 -26.97 1.25
C LEU A 65 2.73 -26.42 0.33
N SER A 66 2.97 -25.11 0.34
CA SER A 66 4.03 -24.47 -0.44
C SER A 66 5.42 -25.03 -0.08
N MET A 67 5.72 -25.23 1.20
CA MET A 67 6.98 -25.82 1.64
C MET A 67 7.13 -27.27 1.14
N ARG A 68 6.08 -28.10 1.25
CA ARG A 68 6.09 -29.48 0.74
C ARG A 68 6.27 -29.54 -0.77
N LEU A 69 5.60 -28.67 -1.52
CA LEU A 69 5.75 -28.57 -2.98
C LEU A 69 7.17 -28.15 -3.37
N ALA A 70 7.77 -27.18 -2.66
CA ALA A 70 9.15 -26.77 -2.88
C ALA A 70 10.13 -27.92 -2.65
N ILE A 71 9.99 -28.63 -1.51
CA ILE A 71 10.81 -29.82 -1.22
C ILE A 71 10.63 -30.88 -2.31
N ALA A 72 9.38 -31.22 -2.65
CA ALA A 72 9.08 -32.20 -3.69
C ALA A 72 9.72 -31.84 -5.03
N TYR A 73 9.70 -30.56 -5.42
CA TYR A 73 10.36 -30.07 -6.64
C TYR A 73 11.88 -30.27 -6.59
N TYR A 74 12.54 -29.92 -5.49
CA TYR A 74 14.00 -30.06 -5.38
C TYR A 74 14.47 -31.51 -5.27
N LEU A 75 13.60 -32.42 -4.81
CA LEU A 75 13.86 -33.86 -4.81
C LEU A 75 13.76 -34.48 -6.22
N LEU A 76 13.22 -33.77 -7.21
CA LEU A 76 13.17 -34.28 -8.59
C LEU A 76 14.58 -34.34 -9.22
N PRO A 77 14.83 -35.32 -10.10
CA PRO A 77 16.00 -35.33 -10.97
C PRO A 77 16.12 -33.99 -11.74
N PRO A 78 17.35 -33.48 -11.98
CA PRO A 78 17.56 -32.20 -12.67
C PRO A 78 16.85 -32.11 -14.02
N GLU A 79 16.71 -33.22 -14.74
CA GLU A 79 16.04 -33.28 -16.05
C GLU A 79 14.54 -32.99 -15.91
N LYS A 80 13.92 -33.43 -14.80
CA LYS A 80 12.50 -33.21 -14.50
C LYS A 80 12.21 -31.85 -13.88
N ARG A 81 13.25 -31.12 -13.45
CA ARG A 81 13.12 -29.75 -12.93
C ARG A 81 13.01 -28.71 -14.03
N LYS A 82 13.43 -29.05 -15.26
CA LYS A 82 13.24 -28.19 -16.42
C LYS A 82 11.78 -28.26 -16.88
N PHE A 83 11.12 -27.11 -16.94
CA PHE A 83 9.78 -27.03 -17.51
C PHE A 83 9.85 -27.34 -19.00
N PRO A 84 8.94 -28.16 -19.54
CA PRO A 84 8.86 -28.38 -20.96
C PRO A 84 8.41 -27.10 -21.67
N ASN A 85 8.86 -26.92 -22.92
CA ASN A 85 8.45 -25.83 -23.81
C ASN A 85 8.74 -24.42 -23.29
N THR A 86 9.87 -24.20 -22.62
CA THR A 86 10.24 -22.86 -22.12
C THR A 86 10.32 -21.80 -23.21
N GLU A 87 10.68 -22.20 -24.43
CA GLU A 87 10.71 -21.33 -25.60
C GLU A 87 9.34 -20.75 -25.97
N LYS A 88 8.25 -21.42 -25.61
CA LYS A 88 6.89 -20.94 -25.87
C LYS A 88 6.45 -19.83 -24.92
N LEU A 89 7.11 -19.66 -23.76
CA LEU A 89 6.74 -18.63 -22.78
C LEU A 89 6.95 -17.21 -23.29
N GLU A 90 7.90 -17.03 -24.22
CA GLU A 90 8.26 -15.72 -24.77
C GLU A 90 7.84 -15.55 -26.23
N ASP A 91 7.20 -16.57 -26.82
CA ASP A 91 6.77 -16.54 -28.22
C ASP A 91 5.59 -15.57 -28.39
N PRO A 92 5.76 -14.43 -29.08
CA PRO A 92 4.68 -13.44 -29.24
C PRO A 92 3.58 -13.92 -30.20
N THR A 93 3.78 -15.03 -30.92
CA THR A 93 2.79 -15.58 -31.84
C THR A 93 1.73 -16.44 -31.13
N LEU A 94 1.93 -16.75 -29.85
CA LEU A 94 1.01 -17.52 -29.02
C LEU A 94 0.11 -16.62 -28.17
N TYR A 95 -1.05 -17.15 -27.78
CA TYR A 95 -1.91 -16.51 -26.79
C TYR A 95 -1.42 -16.80 -25.38
N HIS A 96 -1.06 -15.74 -24.65
CA HIS A 96 -0.63 -15.80 -23.26
C HIS A 96 -1.77 -15.37 -22.34
N TYR A 97 -2.15 -16.25 -21.41
CA TYR A 97 -3.21 -15.98 -20.44
C TYR A 97 -2.62 -15.85 -19.03
N ALA A 98 -2.94 -14.75 -18.36
CA ALA A 98 -2.63 -14.55 -16.94
C ALA A 98 -3.90 -14.72 -16.10
N LEU A 99 -3.89 -15.69 -15.20
CA LEU A 99 -4.99 -15.95 -14.26
C LEU A 99 -4.59 -15.45 -12.86
N PHE A 100 -5.36 -14.50 -12.34
CA PHE A 100 -5.19 -13.98 -10.98
C PHE A 100 -6.30 -14.53 -10.09
N SER A 101 -5.91 -15.25 -9.03
CA SER A 101 -6.82 -15.84 -8.05
C SER A 101 -6.13 -15.94 -6.71
N ASP A 102 -6.85 -15.63 -5.64
CA ASP A 102 -6.46 -15.90 -4.25
C ASP A 102 -6.72 -17.36 -3.85
N ASN A 103 -7.52 -18.09 -4.63
CA ASN A 103 -7.78 -19.50 -4.46
C ASN A 103 -6.95 -20.34 -5.47
N VAL A 104 -5.82 -20.87 -4.98
CA VAL A 104 -4.88 -21.69 -5.75
C VAL A 104 -5.53 -22.97 -6.29
N LEU A 105 -6.43 -23.59 -5.52
CA LEU A 105 -7.13 -24.82 -5.94
C LEU A 105 -8.11 -24.55 -7.08
N ALA A 106 -8.90 -23.47 -6.96
CA ALA A 106 -9.80 -23.05 -8.02
C ALA A 106 -9.03 -22.70 -9.30
N ALA A 107 -7.92 -21.95 -9.17
CA ALA A 107 -7.06 -21.62 -10.30
C ALA A 107 -6.50 -22.88 -10.99
N SER A 108 -6.04 -23.85 -10.20
CA SER A 108 -5.55 -25.13 -10.74
C SER A 108 -6.62 -25.90 -11.51
N VAL A 109 -7.85 -25.96 -10.99
CA VAL A 109 -8.98 -26.63 -11.68
C VAL A 109 -9.31 -25.93 -13.00
N VAL A 110 -9.38 -24.59 -12.99
CA VAL A 110 -9.63 -23.79 -14.20
C VAL A 110 -8.54 -24.04 -15.24
N VAL A 111 -7.26 -23.94 -14.86
CA VAL A 111 -6.14 -24.19 -15.77
C VAL A 111 -6.19 -25.61 -16.35
N ASN A 112 -6.43 -26.62 -15.51
CA ASN A 112 -6.52 -28.01 -15.98
C ASN A 112 -7.69 -28.21 -16.96
N SER A 113 -8.84 -27.64 -16.65
CA SER A 113 -10.01 -27.67 -17.55
C SER A 113 -9.74 -26.95 -18.87
N THR A 114 -9.09 -25.78 -18.83
CA THR A 114 -8.73 -25.03 -20.05
C THR A 114 -7.78 -25.83 -20.93
N ILE A 115 -6.74 -26.44 -20.35
CA ILE A 115 -5.80 -27.28 -21.11
C ILE A 115 -6.51 -28.48 -21.74
N MET A 116 -7.41 -29.14 -20.99
CA MET A 116 -8.15 -30.30 -21.49
C MET A 116 -9.15 -29.98 -22.61
N ASN A 117 -9.70 -28.77 -22.63
CA ASN A 117 -10.78 -28.38 -23.55
C ASN A 117 -10.32 -27.42 -24.66
N ALA A 118 -9.11 -26.86 -24.57
CA ALA A 118 -8.50 -26.10 -25.65
C ALA A 118 -8.27 -27.03 -26.85
N LYS A 119 -8.84 -26.67 -28.00
CA LYS A 119 -8.69 -27.38 -29.28
C LYS A 119 -7.62 -26.73 -30.14
#